data_AF-A0A968WL42-F1
#
_entry.id   AF-A0A968WL42-F1
#
_cell.length_a   1.000
_cell.length_b   1.000
_cell.length_c   1.000
_cell.angle_alpha   90.00
_cell.angle_beta   90.00
_cell.angle_gamma   90.00
#
_symmetry.space_group_name_H-M   'P 1'
#
loop_
_entity.id
_entity.type
_entity.pdbx_description
1 polymer ?
#
loop_
_entity_poly.entity_id
_entity_poly.type
_entity_poly.pdbx_seq_one_letter_code
_entity_poly.pdbx_strand_id
1 'polypeptide(L)' 'RIVGTIVTKNSGGDATYAKIVAARELKIPVVMVQRPSMPVGEQVETIEQVLSWLLSYLDANAK' A
#
# COMPACT_ATOMS: atom_id res chain seq x y z
N ARG A 1 22.55 19.45 -8.64
CA ARG A 1 21.37 20.11 -8.00
C ARG A 1 20.89 19.15 -6.91
N ILE A 2 20.62 19.63 -5.70
CA ILE A 2 20.19 18.81 -4.56
C ILE A 2 18.67 18.76 -4.46
N VAL A 3 18.11 17.62 -4.05
CA VAL A 3 16.67 17.44 -3.78
C VAL A 3 16.36 17.98 -2.38
N GLY A 4 15.40 18.92 -2.28
CA GLY A 4 15.05 19.56 -1.00
C GLY A 4 13.80 18.99 -0.31
N THR A 5 12.97 18.22 -1.01
CA THR A 5 11.72 17.62 -0.47
C THR A 5 11.28 16.46 -1.36
N ILE A 6 10.70 15.42 -0.78
CA ILE A 6 10.03 14.33 -1.51
C ILE A 6 8.52 14.45 -1.33
N VAL A 7 7.77 14.41 -2.43
CA VAL A 7 6.30 14.29 -2.42
C VAL A 7 5.93 12.89 -2.90
N THR A 8 5.16 12.13 -2.12
CA THR A 8 4.83 10.75 -2.50
C THR A 8 3.51 10.25 -1.92
N LYS A 9 2.95 9.18 -2.49
CA LYS A 9 1.68 8.57 -2.05
C LYS A 9 1.91 7.51 -0.98
N ASN A 10 1.00 7.43 -0.01
CA ASN A 10 0.93 6.32 0.94
C ASN A 10 0.34 5.05 0.29
N SER A 11 1.11 4.42 -0.60
CA SER A 11 0.70 3.22 -1.33
C SER A 11 0.75 1.95 -0.46
N GLY A 12 1.56 1.94 0.61
CA GLY A 12 1.63 0.85 1.58
C GLY A 12 2.44 -0.38 1.20
N GLY A 13 3.14 -0.36 0.05
CA GLY A 13 3.95 -1.50 -0.41
C GLY A 13 5.45 -1.31 -0.19
N ASP A 14 6.12 -2.39 0.25
CA ASP A 14 7.56 -2.43 0.57
C ASP A 14 8.46 -2.04 -0.61
N ALA A 15 8.08 -2.45 -1.83
CA ALA A 15 8.82 -2.19 -3.06
C ALA A 15 9.11 -0.69 -3.31
N THR A 16 8.34 0.20 -2.68
CA THR A 16 8.48 1.65 -2.88
C THR A 16 8.96 2.40 -1.64
N TYR A 17 9.33 1.68 -0.58
CA TYR A 17 9.70 2.28 0.71
C TYR A 17 11.14 2.83 0.75
N ALA A 18 12.02 2.36 -0.13
CA ALA A 18 13.44 2.77 -0.16
C ALA A 18 13.65 4.30 -0.21
N LYS A 19 12.78 5.03 -0.92
CA LYS A 19 12.84 6.50 -0.98
C LYS A 19 12.54 7.19 0.36
N ILE A 20 11.71 6.57 1.20
CA ILE A 20 11.39 7.07 2.55
C ILE A 20 12.59 6.86 3.47
N VAL A 21 13.25 5.70 3.36
CA VAL A 21 14.48 5.41 4.11
C VAL A 21 15.56 6.43 3.76
N ALA A 22 15.85 6.60 2.46
CA ALA A 22 16.86 7.56 2.00
C ALA A 22 16.54 9.00 2.44
N ALA A 23 15.28 9.43 2.37
CA ALA A 23 14.88 10.76 2.83
C ALA A 23 15.12 10.95 4.33
N ARG A 24 14.85 9.93 5.16
CA ARG A 24 15.09 9.99 6.61
C ARG A 24 16.58 10.09 6.93
N GLU A 25 17.41 9.26 6.28
CA GLU A 25 18.87 9.29 6.45
C GLU A 25 19.45 10.66 6.09
N LEU A 26 18.95 11.25 5.01
CA LEU A 26 19.38 12.57 4.52
C LEU A 26 18.67 13.75 5.18
N LYS A 27 17.76 13.49 6.14
CA LYS A 27 16.93 14.52 6.81
C LYS A 27 16.14 15.40 5.82
N ILE A 28 15.72 14.83 4.69
CA ILE A 28 14.89 15.49 3.68
C ILE A 28 13.42 15.39 4.09
N PRO A 29 12.66 16.51 4.11
CA PRO A 29 11.23 16.49 4.35
C PRO A 29 10.48 15.59 3.37
N VAL A 30 9.51 14.83 3.89
CA VAL A 30 8.60 14.01 3.08
C VAL A 30 7.18 14.53 3.25
N VAL A 31 6.57 14.97 2.16
CA VAL A 31 5.14 15.27 2.08
C VAL A 31 4.42 14.02 1.61
N MET A 32 3.65 13.41 2.50
CA MET A 32 2.88 12.22 2.20
C MET A 32 1.48 12.60 1.73
N VAL A 33 1.10 12.17 0.53
CA VAL A 33 -0.29 12.25 0.05
C VAL A 33 -1.11 11.20 0.79
N GLN A 34 -2.12 11.67 1.51
CA GLN A 34 -3.04 10.85 2.29
C GLN A 34 -3.76 9.84 1.40
N ARG A 35 -3.96 8.62 1.91
CA ARG A 35 -4.77 7.61 1.21
C ARG A 35 -6.23 8.11 1.18
N PRO A 36 -6.91 8.10 0.01
CA PRO A 36 -8.32 8.48 -0.06
C PRO A 36 -9.17 7.53 0.78
N SER A 37 -10.39 7.96 1.12
CA SER A 37 -11.38 7.06 1.72
C SER A 37 -11.61 5.86 0.81
N MET A 38 -11.42 4.66 1.35
CA MET A 38 -11.67 3.42 0.63
C MET A 38 -13.17 3.09 0.67
N PRO A 39 -13.73 2.47 -0.38
CA PRO A 39 -15.09 1.96 -0.33
C PRO A 39 -15.23 0.89 0.77
N VAL A 40 -16.45 0.76 1.29
CA VAL A 40 -16.79 -0.29 2.25
C VAL A 40 -16.76 -1.65 1.54
N GLY A 41 -16.14 -2.64 2.18
CA GLY A 41 -16.03 -3.99 1.67
C GLY A 41 -15.07 -4.82 2.49
N GLU A 42 -15.08 -6.13 2.28
CA GLU A 42 -14.12 -7.05 2.87
C GLU A 42 -12.70 -6.71 2.38
N GLN A 43 -11.75 -6.73 3.29
CA GLN A 43 -10.35 -6.44 3.01
C GLN A 43 -9.49 -7.52 3.66
N VAL A 44 -8.40 -7.84 2.96
CA VAL A 44 -7.40 -8.80 3.41
C VAL A 44 -6.03 -8.21 3.16
N GLU A 45 -5.06 -8.60 3.98
CA GLU A 45 -3.72 -8.01 4.00
C GLU A 45 -2.72 -8.84 3.18
N THR A 46 -3.04 -10.11 2.91
CA THR A 46 -2.13 -11.03 2.23
C THR A 46 -2.75 -11.69 1.00
N ILE A 47 -1.88 -12.19 0.12
CA ILE A 47 -2.28 -12.92 -1.08
C ILE A 47 -2.98 -14.22 -0.69
N GLU A 48 -2.49 -14.90 0.34
CA GLU A 48 -3.07 -16.17 0.83
C GLU A 48 -4.51 -15.97 1.31
N GLN A 49 -4.77 -14.86 2.00
CA GLN A 49 -6.12 -14.50 2.44
C GLN A 49 -7.05 -14.20 1.24
N VAL A 50 -6.56 -13.49 0.20
CA VAL A 50 -7.31 -13.29 -1.06
C VAL A 50 -7.67 -14.62 -1.70
N LEU A 51 -6.71 -15.54 -1.78
CA LEU A 51 -6.93 -16.83 -2.43
C LEU A 51 -7.94 -17.67 -1.65
N SER A 52 -7.83 -17.71 -0.32
CA SER A 52 -8.81 -18.42 0.51
C SER A 52 -10.21 -17.85 0.37
N TRP A 53 -10.35 -16.52 0.31
CA TRP A 53 -11.62 -15.84 0.08
C TRP A 53 -12.20 -16.14 -1.31
N LEU A 54 -11.36 -16.11 -2.34
CA LEU A 54 -11.80 -16.37 -3.71
C LEU A 54 -12.27 -17.81 -3.88
N LEU A 55 -11.55 -18.78 -3.32
CA LEU A 55 -11.92 -20.20 -3.40
C LEU A 55 -13.24 -20.47 -2.66
N SER A 56 -13.43 -19.90 -1.46
CA SER A 56 -14.70 -20.07 -0.73
C SER A 56 -15.89 -19.47 -1.47
N TYR A 57 -15.69 -18.32 -2.15
CA TYR A 57 -16.72 -17.72 -2.98
C TYR A 57 -17.06 -18.60 -4.19
N LEU A 58 -16.06 -19.15 -4.89
CA LEU A 58 -16.28 -20.02 -6.05
C LEU A 58 -17.01 -21.30 -5.66
N ASP A 59 -16.64 -21.93 -4.55
CA ASP A 59 -17.31 -23.14 -4.04
C ASP A 59 -18.78 -22.88 -3.67
N ALA A 60 -19.07 -21.70 -3.09
CA ALA A 60 -20.43 -21.30 -2.73
C ALA A 60 -21.33 -21.01 -3.94
N ASN A 61 -20.75 -20.57 -5.06
CA ASN A 61 -21.49 -20.21 -6.29
C ASN A 61 -21.48 -21.32 -7.36
N ALA A 62 -20.73 -22.41 -7.14
CA ALA A 62 -20.73 -23.60 -8.00
C ALA A 62 -21.88 -24.58 -7.67
N LYS A 63 -22.66 -24.31 -6.62
CA LYS A 63 -23.91 -25.00 -6.27
C LYS A 63 -25.11 -24.16 -6.65
#